data_AF-A0A6G1SFI2-F1
#
_entry.id   AF-A0A6G1SFI2-F1
#
_cell.length_a   1.000
_cell.length_b   1.000
_cell.length_c   1.000
_cell.angle_alpha   90.00
_cell.angle_beta   90.00
_cell.angle_gamma   90.00
#
_symmetry.space_group_name_H-M   'P 1'
#
loop_
_entity.id
_entity.type
_entity.pdbx_description
1 polymer ?
#
loop_
_entity_poly.entity_id
_entity_poly.type
_entity_poly.pdbx_seq_one_letter_code
_entity_poly.pdbx_strand_id
1 'polypeptide(L)'
;MSTAEEAMDVTPTLDVNLPVYEYVRDAQLQHGLKYDDHRQYRSYCSRRIHRIRRSLNVHQGIAPSAKARHQRGRKLMAITNVMVLEAGQKVQEYAERMLVIPLFLAERAWSYSMQLKQEITECPRKRFHLVRRLEKADQHANRFEKLCHDPESPCTERTKKEATAYAAYMRGLYKMEREDWAGAKEAFYNCLVLYTALSLSVTKESVLEQYRLRIDELKASLRYCTFTLGEKPKEYKLKLPTTLQFHDIAFRHAKQVQEQESKSAQATPASPKKATETVTVTGDDDEDDEFEETQEAMADEESGQDGETEESDDDDDNNKQQQQSRGGVTGLVKGWLGGAWS
;
A
#
# COMPACT_ATOMS: atom_id res chain seq x y z
N MET A 1 -56.48 -27.24 0.01
CA MET A 1 -55.78 -25.99 0.38
C MET A 1 -54.30 -26.31 0.34
N SER A 2 -53.67 -26.02 -0.81
CA SER A 2 -52.25 -26.27 -1.06
C SER A 2 -51.50 -25.00 -0.68
N THR A 3 -50.61 -25.12 0.30
CA THR A 3 -49.66 -24.07 0.69
C THR A 3 -48.55 -24.04 -0.35
N ALA A 4 -48.53 -23.00 -1.18
CA ALA A 4 -47.39 -22.68 -2.02
C ALA A 4 -46.25 -22.23 -1.10
N GLU A 5 -45.17 -23.00 -1.05
CA GLU A 5 -43.87 -22.53 -0.59
C GLU A 5 -43.43 -21.38 -1.52
N GLU A 6 -43.41 -20.16 -0.98
CA GLU A 6 -42.72 -19.04 -1.59
C GLU A 6 -41.22 -19.38 -1.64
N ALA A 7 -40.74 -19.74 -2.83
CA ALA A 7 -39.32 -19.78 -3.11
C ALA A 7 -38.76 -18.36 -2.94
N MET A 8 -38.02 -18.14 -1.85
CA MET A 8 -37.16 -16.98 -1.71
C MET A 8 -36.14 -17.02 -2.84
N ASP A 9 -36.28 -16.09 -3.78
CA ASP A 9 -35.35 -15.84 -4.87
C ASP A 9 -34.02 -15.36 -4.25
N VAL A 10 -33.07 -16.28 -4.09
CA VAL A 10 -31.72 -15.97 -3.60
C VAL A 10 -30.98 -15.28 -4.73
N THR A 11 -31.14 -13.96 -4.84
CA THR A 11 -30.26 -13.15 -5.68
C THR A 11 -28.82 -13.40 -5.25
N PRO A 12 -27.88 -13.72 -6.16
CA PRO A 12 -26.50 -13.96 -5.77
C PRO A 12 -25.97 -12.73 -5.04
N THR A 13 -25.56 -12.92 -3.79
CA THR A 13 -24.93 -11.86 -3.00
C THR A 13 -23.60 -11.52 -3.67
N LEU A 14 -23.55 -10.33 -4.28
CA LEU A 14 -22.35 -9.81 -4.91
C LEU A 14 -21.33 -9.55 -3.79
N ASP A 15 -20.37 -10.45 -3.59
CA ASP A 15 -19.34 -10.32 -2.54
C ASP A 15 -18.00 -9.90 -3.16
N VAL A 16 -17.71 -8.60 -3.11
CA VAL A 16 -16.47 -8.02 -3.64
C VAL A 16 -15.36 -8.09 -2.60
N ASN A 17 -14.36 -8.93 -2.88
CA ASN A 17 -13.17 -9.10 -2.05
C ASN A 17 -11.95 -8.47 -2.73
N LEU A 18 -11.67 -7.22 -2.39
CA LEU A 18 -10.48 -6.49 -2.83
C LEU A 18 -9.42 -6.51 -1.72
N PRO A 19 -8.28 -7.22 -1.87
CA PRO A 19 -7.15 -7.13 -0.96
C PRO A 19 -6.36 -5.83 -1.26
N VAL A 20 -6.79 -4.73 -0.65
CA VAL A 20 -6.29 -3.37 -0.92
C VAL A 20 -4.78 -3.28 -0.73
N TYR A 21 -4.27 -3.84 0.37
CA TYR A 21 -2.84 -3.69 0.70
C TYR A 21 -1.94 -4.46 -0.27
N GLU A 22 -2.24 -5.74 -0.52
CA GLU A 22 -1.51 -6.58 -1.47
C GLU A 22 -1.54 -5.96 -2.88
N TYR A 23 -2.72 -5.52 -3.31
CA TYR A 23 -2.91 -4.91 -4.63
C TYR A 23 -2.09 -3.63 -4.83
N VAL A 24 -1.98 -2.78 -3.80
CA VAL A 24 -1.16 -1.57 -3.85
C VAL A 24 0.33 -1.93 -3.81
N ARG A 25 0.74 -2.86 -2.95
CA ARG A 25 2.15 -3.25 -2.82
C ARG A 25 2.70 -3.89 -4.08
N ASP A 26 1.94 -4.78 -4.70
CA ASP A 26 2.35 -5.41 -5.96
C ASP A 26 2.48 -4.36 -7.07
N ALA A 27 1.51 -3.44 -7.16
CA ALA A 27 1.56 -2.35 -8.11
C ALA A 27 2.77 -1.42 -7.89
N GLN A 28 3.12 -1.13 -6.64
CA GLN A 28 4.29 -0.32 -6.29
C GLN A 28 5.59 -1.02 -6.70
N LEU A 29 5.76 -2.29 -6.35
CA LEU A 29 6.97 -3.06 -6.63
C LEU A 29 7.19 -3.28 -8.12
N GLN A 30 6.13 -3.54 -8.89
CA GLN A 30 6.21 -3.79 -10.33
C GLN A 30 6.50 -2.54 -11.17
N HIS A 31 6.14 -1.35 -10.68
CA HIS A 31 6.11 -0.13 -11.50
C HIS A 31 7.00 1.01 -10.98
N GLY A 32 8.17 0.67 -10.45
CA GLY A 32 9.28 1.62 -10.22
C GLY A 32 9.68 1.78 -8.76
N LEU A 33 8.81 1.47 -7.79
CA LEU A 33 9.12 1.72 -6.38
C LEU A 33 10.22 0.80 -5.82
N LYS A 34 10.55 -0.29 -6.52
CA LYS A 34 11.74 -1.10 -6.21
C LYS A 34 13.04 -0.26 -6.27
N TYR A 35 13.08 0.76 -7.11
CA TYR A 35 14.22 1.68 -7.29
C TYR A 35 13.90 3.10 -6.82
N ASP A 36 12.87 3.27 -5.98
CA ASP A 36 12.40 4.58 -5.49
C ASP A 36 11.94 5.57 -6.59
N ASP A 37 11.61 5.08 -7.79
CA ASP A 37 11.10 5.91 -8.89
C ASP A 37 9.59 6.15 -8.72
N HIS A 38 9.27 7.24 -8.01
CA HIS A 38 7.89 7.68 -7.83
C HIS A 38 7.26 8.30 -9.09
N ARG A 39 8.06 8.82 -10.04
CA ARG A 39 7.57 9.44 -11.28
C ARG A 39 7.01 8.37 -12.22
N GLN A 40 7.71 7.24 -12.34
CA GLN A 40 7.26 6.09 -13.11
C GLN A 40 5.97 5.51 -12.52
N TYR A 41 5.92 5.31 -11.20
CA TYR A 41 4.73 4.79 -10.52
C TYR A 41 3.52 5.71 -10.67
N ARG A 42 3.70 7.04 -10.51
CA ARG A 42 2.67 8.05 -10.75
C ARG A 42 2.10 7.95 -12.18
N SER A 43 2.98 7.82 -13.17
CA SER A 43 2.60 7.71 -14.58
C SER A 43 1.85 6.42 -14.87
N TYR A 44 2.24 5.32 -14.24
CA TYR A 44 1.47 4.07 -14.27
C TYR A 44 0.07 4.25 -13.66
N CYS A 45 -0.05 4.88 -12.49
CA CYS A 45 -1.35 5.13 -11.85
C CYS A 45 -2.28 5.95 -12.76
N SER A 46 -1.77 7.01 -13.40
CA SER A 46 -2.53 7.80 -14.39
C SER A 46 -3.05 6.96 -15.55
N ARG A 47 -2.18 6.14 -16.18
CA ARG A 47 -2.54 5.25 -17.29
C ARG A 47 -3.54 4.17 -16.86
N ARG A 48 -3.37 3.59 -15.68
CA ARG A 48 -4.27 2.58 -15.11
C ARG A 48 -5.68 3.15 -14.88
N ILE A 49 -5.79 4.31 -14.24
CA ILE A 49 -7.08 5.00 -14.03
C ILE A 49 -7.76 5.27 -15.38
N HIS A 50 -6.99 5.74 -16.37
CA HIS A 50 -7.53 6.01 -17.70
C HIS A 50 -8.07 4.75 -18.38
N ARG A 51 -7.30 3.65 -18.37
CA ARG A 51 -7.73 2.35 -18.93
C ARG A 51 -8.98 1.80 -18.25
N ILE A 52 -9.04 1.85 -16.92
CA ILE A 52 -10.21 1.37 -16.15
C ILE A 52 -11.46 2.18 -16.49
N ARG A 53 -11.34 3.52 -16.53
CA ARG A 53 -12.46 4.39 -16.90
C ARG A 53 -12.96 4.12 -18.31
N ARG A 54 -12.05 3.89 -19.25
CA ARG A 54 -12.38 3.54 -20.64
C ARG A 54 -13.09 2.20 -20.72
N SER A 55 -12.59 1.17 -20.03
CA SER A 55 -13.21 -0.17 -20.05
C SER A 55 -14.62 -0.18 -19.45
N LEU A 56 -14.85 0.65 -18.43
CA LEU A 56 -16.13 0.71 -17.72
C LEU A 56 -17.09 1.74 -18.32
N ASN A 57 -16.69 2.40 -19.41
CA ASN A 57 -17.39 3.54 -20.02
C ASN A 57 -17.74 4.67 -19.05
N VAL A 58 -17.04 4.76 -17.91
CA VAL A 58 -17.12 5.89 -16.98
C VAL A 58 -16.25 7.00 -17.52
N HIS A 59 -16.74 7.62 -18.59
CA HIS A 59 -16.09 8.74 -19.22
C HIS A 59 -16.14 9.93 -18.25
N GLN A 60 -15.00 10.58 -18.04
CA GLN A 60 -14.99 11.92 -17.47
C GLN A 60 -15.93 12.75 -18.32
N GLY A 61 -16.92 13.41 -17.70
CA GLY A 61 -17.98 14.11 -18.42
C GLY A 61 -17.39 14.88 -19.59
N ILE A 62 -17.69 14.42 -20.81
CA ILE A 62 -17.34 15.17 -22.01
C ILE A 62 -18.27 16.35 -21.96
N ALA A 63 -17.76 17.48 -21.46
CA ALA A 63 -18.52 18.72 -21.52
C ALA A 63 -18.97 18.91 -22.98
N PRO A 64 -20.27 19.16 -23.23
CA PRO A 64 -20.88 19.08 -24.57
C PRO A 64 -20.29 20.10 -25.57
N SER A 65 -19.44 21.00 -25.09
CA SER A 65 -18.75 22.01 -25.89
C SER A 65 -17.32 22.20 -25.38
N ALA A 66 -16.39 22.49 -26.29
CA ALA A 66 -15.01 22.88 -25.97
C ALA A 66 -14.94 24.10 -25.02
N LYS A 67 -15.93 25.00 -25.09
CA LYS A 67 -16.05 26.16 -24.19
C LYS A 67 -16.49 25.77 -22.78
N ALA A 68 -17.39 24.79 -22.66
CA ALA A 68 -17.76 24.20 -21.38
C ALA A 68 -16.64 23.34 -20.78
N ARG A 69 -15.75 22.79 -21.62
CA ARG A 69 -14.55 22.05 -21.21
C ARG A 69 -13.50 22.96 -20.58
N HIS A 70 -13.34 24.18 -21.10
CA HIS A 70 -12.48 25.22 -20.52
C HIS A 70 -13.11 25.87 -19.27
N GLN A 71 -14.42 26.15 -19.27
CA GLN A 71 -15.05 26.92 -18.18
C GLN A 71 -15.47 26.13 -16.94
N ARG A 72 -15.73 24.81 -17.04
CA ARG A 72 -16.18 24.00 -15.88
C ARG A 72 -15.15 22.98 -15.41
N GLY A 73 -13.99 22.93 -16.06
CA GLY A 73 -13.10 21.79 -15.99
C GLY A 73 -13.81 20.49 -16.39
N ARG A 74 -13.06 19.40 -16.52
CA ARG A 74 -13.66 18.07 -16.56
C ARG A 74 -14.13 17.75 -15.14
N LYS A 75 -15.39 18.04 -14.81
CA LYS A 75 -15.96 17.60 -13.52
C LYS A 75 -15.88 16.08 -13.49
N LEU A 76 -14.94 15.60 -12.69
CA LEU A 76 -14.68 14.17 -12.55
C LEU A 76 -15.95 13.54 -12.01
N MET A 77 -16.57 12.65 -12.79
CA MET A 77 -17.70 11.84 -12.32
C MET A 77 -17.25 11.14 -11.04
N ALA A 78 -17.87 11.52 -9.93
CA ALA A 78 -17.64 10.86 -8.66
C ALA A 78 -18.28 9.47 -8.76
N ILE A 79 -17.52 8.44 -8.39
CA ILE A 79 -18.03 7.08 -8.37
C ILE A 79 -18.98 6.99 -7.20
N THR A 80 -20.20 6.54 -7.46
CA THR A 80 -21.24 6.29 -6.45
C THR A 80 -21.44 4.79 -6.30
N ASN A 81 -21.98 4.34 -5.17
CA ASN A 81 -22.22 2.90 -4.95
C ASN A 81 -23.19 2.30 -5.96
N VAL A 82 -24.15 3.09 -6.43
CA VAL A 82 -25.06 2.69 -7.52
C VAL A 82 -24.26 2.24 -8.74
N MET A 83 -23.21 2.98 -9.13
CA MET A 83 -22.35 2.60 -10.25
C MET A 83 -21.54 1.32 -9.96
N VAL A 84 -21.14 1.09 -8.71
CA VAL A 84 -20.43 -0.14 -8.30
C VAL A 84 -21.35 -1.35 -8.38
N LEU A 85 -22.60 -1.22 -7.90
CA LEU A 85 -23.63 -2.26 -7.94
C LEU A 85 -24.08 -2.56 -9.37
N GLU A 86 -24.40 -1.54 -10.17
CA GLU A 86 -24.77 -1.70 -11.58
C GLU A 86 -23.66 -2.36 -12.40
N ALA A 87 -22.39 -2.05 -12.09
CA ALA A 87 -21.24 -2.70 -12.71
C ALA A 87 -21.11 -4.17 -12.26
N GLY A 88 -21.29 -4.42 -10.97
CA GLY A 88 -21.22 -5.75 -10.37
C GLY A 88 -22.30 -6.71 -10.84
N GLN A 89 -23.53 -6.22 -11.04
CA GLN A 89 -24.63 -7.01 -11.61
C GLN A 89 -24.32 -7.55 -13.01
N LYS A 90 -23.47 -6.86 -13.78
CA LYS A 90 -23.02 -7.33 -15.09
C LYS A 90 -21.90 -8.36 -14.96
N VAL A 91 -20.84 -8.00 -14.24
CA VAL A 91 -19.67 -8.86 -13.97
C VAL A 91 -19.06 -8.44 -12.63
N GLN A 92 -18.79 -9.43 -11.76
CA GLN A 92 -18.14 -9.22 -10.46
C GLN A 92 -16.86 -8.37 -10.56
N GLU A 93 -15.99 -8.69 -11.53
CA GLU A 93 -14.72 -7.98 -11.75
C GLU A 93 -14.90 -6.48 -12.04
N TYR A 94 -16.04 -6.07 -12.62
CA TYR A 94 -16.26 -4.66 -12.90
C TYR A 94 -16.52 -3.87 -11.62
N ALA A 95 -17.15 -4.46 -10.60
CA ALA A 95 -17.31 -3.82 -9.29
C ALA A 95 -15.95 -3.60 -8.62
N GLU A 96 -15.06 -4.59 -8.65
CA GLU A 96 -13.68 -4.46 -8.16
C GLU A 96 -12.93 -3.34 -8.87
N ARG A 97 -12.99 -3.32 -10.21
CA ARG A 97 -12.32 -2.28 -11.02
C ARG A 97 -12.86 -0.88 -10.72
N MET A 98 -14.15 -0.72 -10.41
CA MET A 98 -14.72 0.57 -9.99
C MET A 98 -14.13 1.04 -8.65
N LEU A 99 -14.03 0.15 -7.67
CA LEU A 99 -13.45 0.44 -6.34
C LEU A 99 -11.96 0.77 -6.42
N VAL A 100 -11.25 0.20 -7.39
CA VAL A 100 -9.84 0.48 -7.65
C VAL A 100 -9.60 1.93 -8.12
N ILE A 101 -10.57 2.60 -8.76
CA ILE A 101 -10.37 3.97 -9.25
C ILE A 101 -10.07 4.98 -8.13
N PRO A 102 -10.90 5.13 -7.07
CA PRO A 102 -10.61 6.05 -5.97
C PRO A 102 -9.32 5.68 -5.21
N LEU A 103 -9.02 4.38 -5.10
CA LEU A 103 -7.75 3.89 -4.54
C LEU A 103 -6.55 4.40 -5.35
N PHE A 104 -6.55 4.25 -6.68
CA PHE A 104 -5.44 4.70 -7.52
C PHE A 104 -5.37 6.23 -7.68
N LEU A 105 -6.49 6.94 -7.49
CA LEU A 105 -6.46 8.40 -7.38
C LEU A 105 -5.70 8.85 -6.13
N ALA A 106 -5.86 8.15 -5.01
CA ALA A 106 -5.08 8.38 -3.79
C ALA A 106 -3.60 8.03 -4.01
N GLU A 107 -3.28 6.85 -4.58
CA GLU A 107 -1.89 6.43 -4.87
C GLU A 107 -1.17 7.38 -5.83
N ARG A 108 -1.87 7.91 -6.84
CA ARG A 108 -1.31 8.92 -7.75
C ARG A 108 -0.96 10.23 -7.03
N ALA A 109 -1.82 10.67 -6.11
CA ALA A 109 -1.56 11.88 -5.33
C ALA A 109 -0.43 11.67 -4.31
N TRP A 110 -0.40 10.50 -3.68
CA TRP A 110 0.66 10.08 -2.76
C TRP A 110 2.02 9.97 -3.47
N SER A 111 2.12 9.24 -4.58
CA SER A 111 3.36 9.12 -5.36
C SER A 111 3.90 10.47 -5.82
N TYR A 112 3.02 11.39 -6.23
CA TYR A 112 3.45 12.76 -6.55
C TYR A 112 4.01 13.48 -5.32
N SER A 113 3.38 13.33 -4.15
CA SER A 113 3.91 13.91 -2.92
C SER A 113 5.28 13.33 -2.55
N MET A 114 5.51 12.03 -2.76
CA MET A 114 6.79 11.40 -2.45
C MET A 114 7.89 11.81 -3.45
N GLN A 115 7.55 11.96 -4.73
CA GLN A 115 8.45 12.57 -5.73
C GLN A 115 8.89 13.97 -5.28
N LEU A 116 7.93 14.83 -4.89
CA LEU A 116 8.24 16.17 -4.39
C LEU A 116 9.09 16.13 -3.13
N LYS A 117 8.95 15.08 -2.31
CA LYS A 117 9.73 14.89 -1.08
C LYS A 117 11.22 14.72 -1.35
N GLN A 118 11.56 13.97 -2.40
CA GLN A 118 12.95 13.82 -2.86
C GLN A 118 13.51 15.17 -3.34
N GLU A 119 12.69 15.98 -4.02
CA GLU A 119 13.07 17.28 -4.59
C GLU A 119 13.10 18.45 -3.57
N ILE A 120 12.65 18.25 -2.33
CA ILE A 120 12.61 19.31 -1.30
C ILE A 120 14.01 19.82 -0.95
N THR A 121 15.02 18.94 -0.97
CA THR A 121 16.41 19.29 -0.65
C THR A 121 16.92 20.42 -1.55
N GLU A 122 16.52 20.41 -2.82
CA GLU A 122 16.90 21.42 -3.82
C GLU A 122 15.99 22.66 -3.75
N CYS A 123 14.68 22.45 -3.56
CA CYS A 123 13.68 23.50 -3.60
C CYS A 123 12.72 23.42 -2.39
N PRO A 124 13.04 24.06 -1.25
CA PRO A 124 12.22 23.97 -0.04
C PRO A 124 10.77 24.44 -0.23
N ARG A 125 10.51 25.34 -1.19
CA ARG A 125 9.16 25.82 -1.52
C ARG A 125 8.24 24.72 -2.04
N LYS A 126 8.79 23.62 -2.60
CA LYS A 126 8.00 22.45 -3.04
C LYS A 126 7.28 21.75 -1.88
N ARG A 127 7.69 21.98 -0.62
CA ARG A 127 7.01 21.44 0.57
C ARG A 127 5.52 21.82 0.62
N PHE A 128 5.16 23.05 0.27
CA PHE A 128 3.75 23.47 0.23
C PHE A 128 2.94 22.63 -0.78
N HIS A 129 3.55 22.37 -1.95
CA HIS A 129 2.93 21.54 -2.96
C HIS A 129 2.80 20.08 -2.51
N LEU A 130 3.83 19.55 -1.86
CA LEU A 130 3.83 18.21 -1.26
C LEU A 130 2.65 18.05 -0.29
N VAL A 131 2.51 18.97 0.68
CA VAL A 131 1.43 18.91 1.67
C VAL A 131 0.05 18.93 0.99
N ARG A 132 -0.15 19.80 -0.01
CA ARG A 132 -1.41 19.87 -0.78
C ARG A 132 -1.69 18.57 -1.55
N ARG A 133 -0.65 17.89 -2.05
CA ARG A 133 -0.81 16.58 -2.72
C ARG A 133 -1.13 15.47 -1.73
N LEU A 134 -0.53 15.45 -0.53
CA LEU A 134 -0.90 14.52 0.54
C LEU A 134 -2.32 14.74 1.05
N GLU A 135 -2.76 15.99 1.20
CA GLU A 135 -4.14 16.31 1.54
C GLU A 135 -5.12 15.72 0.52
N LYS A 136 -4.81 15.88 -0.77
CA LYS A 136 -5.61 15.28 -1.86
C LYS A 136 -5.61 13.75 -1.79
N ALA A 137 -4.49 13.12 -1.41
CA ALA A 137 -4.41 11.67 -1.21
C ALA A 137 -5.33 11.21 -0.06
N ASP A 138 -5.30 11.90 1.09
CA ASP A 138 -6.21 11.64 2.22
C ASP A 138 -7.68 11.82 1.82
N GLN A 139 -8.02 12.90 1.10
CA GLN A 139 -9.39 13.10 0.59
C GLN A 139 -9.87 11.95 -0.31
N HIS A 140 -9.00 11.44 -1.18
CA HIS A 140 -9.34 10.29 -2.03
C HIS A 140 -9.47 8.99 -1.23
N ALA A 141 -8.59 8.76 -0.26
CA ALA A 141 -8.65 7.60 0.62
C ALA A 141 -9.93 7.62 1.49
N ASN A 142 -10.33 8.79 1.99
CA ASN A 142 -11.58 8.96 2.76
C ASN A 142 -12.83 8.74 1.88
N ARG A 143 -12.77 9.11 0.59
CA ARG A 143 -13.86 8.78 -0.35
C ARG A 143 -13.93 7.27 -0.60
N PHE A 144 -12.78 6.61 -0.75
CA PHE A 144 -12.72 5.16 -0.91
C PHE A 144 -13.27 4.43 0.33
N GLU A 145 -12.85 4.83 1.53
CA GLU A 145 -13.36 4.30 2.81
C GLU A 145 -14.89 4.42 2.90
N LYS A 146 -15.44 5.59 2.58
CA LYS A 146 -16.90 5.80 2.58
C LYS A 146 -17.62 4.85 1.64
N LEU A 147 -17.15 4.74 0.39
CA LEU A 147 -17.72 3.82 -0.60
C LEU A 147 -17.71 2.36 -0.13
N CYS A 148 -16.64 1.95 0.55
CA CYS A 148 -16.56 0.59 1.11
C CYS A 148 -17.46 0.40 2.34
N HIS A 149 -17.74 1.45 3.12
CA HIS A 149 -18.54 1.35 4.35
C HIS A 149 -20.04 1.56 4.16
N ASP A 150 -20.46 2.03 2.99
CA ASP A 150 -21.86 2.28 2.72
C ASP A 150 -22.69 0.98 2.86
N PRO A 151 -23.92 1.05 3.40
CA PRO A 151 -24.70 -0.14 3.76
C PRO A 151 -25.09 -0.99 2.54
N GLU A 152 -25.23 -0.35 1.38
CA GLU A 152 -25.51 -0.98 0.10
C GLU A 152 -24.24 -1.49 -0.61
N SER A 153 -23.06 -1.31 -0.02
CA SER A 153 -21.81 -1.72 -0.65
C SER A 153 -21.66 -3.25 -0.65
N PRO A 154 -21.26 -3.84 -1.79
CA PRO A 154 -21.02 -5.29 -1.91
C PRO A 154 -19.67 -5.73 -1.30
N CYS A 155 -19.02 -4.87 -0.49
CA CYS A 155 -17.66 -5.12 -0.01
C CYS A 155 -17.65 -6.11 1.16
N THR A 156 -16.74 -7.09 1.11
CA THR A 156 -16.49 -8.00 2.24
C THR A 156 -15.96 -7.21 3.45
N GLU A 157 -16.24 -7.69 4.68
CA GLU A 157 -15.76 -7.07 5.92
C GLU A 157 -14.23 -6.86 5.94
N ARG A 158 -13.47 -7.78 5.35
CA ARG A 158 -12.02 -7.65 5.21
C ARG A 158 -11.64 -6.40 4.41
N THR A 159 -12.25 -6.21 3.24
CA THR A 159 -12.00 -5.04 2.39
C THR A 159 -12.38 -3.75 3.11
N LYS A 160 -13.47 -3.74 3.89
CA LYS A 160 -13.87 -2.58 4.73
C LYS A 160 -12.79 -2.23 5.76
N LYS A 161 -12.27 -3.23 6.46
CA LYS A 161 -11.15 -3.07 7.44
C LYS A 161 -9.85 -2.63 6.76
N GLU A 162 -9.53 -3.14 5.58
CA GLU A 162 -8.35 -2.70 4.83
C GLU A 162 -8.49 -1.27 4.30
N ALA A 163 -9.69 -0.88 3.86
CA ALA A 163 -9.97 0.48 3.40
C ALA A 163 -9.81 1.51 4.54
N THR A 164 -10.33 1.20 5.73
CA THR A 164 -10.14 2.05 6.93
C THR A 164 -8.68 2.13 7.35
N ALA A 165 -7.95 1.01 7.31
CA ALA A 165 -6.51 0.99 7.61
C ALA A 165 -5.71 1.86 6.63
N TYR A 166 -6.03 1.78 5.33
CA TYR A 166 -5.40 2.59 4.28
C TYR A 166 -5.72 4.08 4.42
N ALA A 167 -6.98 4.44 4.71
CA ALA A 167 -7.37 5.83 4.97
C ALA A 167 -6.67 6.40 6.21
N ALA A 168 -6.61 5.63 7.29
CA ALA A 168 -5.87 6.02 8.50
C ALA A 168 -4.37 6.22 8.22
N TYR A 169 -3.77 5.38 7.38
CA TYR A 169 -2.37 5.55 6.96
C TYR A 169 -2.13 6.85 6.20
N MET A 170 -2.93 7.12 5.15
CA MET A 170 -2.79 8.33 4.35
C MET A 170 -3.00 9.60 5.18
N ARG A 171 -3.97 9.56 6.10
CA ARG A 171 -4.21 10.63 7.07
C ARG A 171 -3.03 10.86 8.00
N GLY A 172 -2.42 9.78 8.48
CA GLY A 172 -1.21 9.84 9.31
C GLY A 172 -0.05 10.51 8.58
N LEU A 173 0.21 10.12 7.33
CA LEU A 173 1.24 10.76 6.50
C LEU A 173 1.00 12.26 6.30
N TYR A 174 -0.23 12.63 5.96
CA TYR A 174 -0.62 14.03 5.76
C TYR A 174 -0.39 14.88 7.03
N LYS A 175 -0.87 14.39 8.19
CA LYS A 175 -0.71 15.10 9.47
C LYS A 175 0.75 15.19 9.92
N MET A 176 1.52 14.12 9.70
CA MET A 176 2.95 14.09 10.01
C MET A 176 3.71 15.18 9.24
N GLU A 177 3.43 15.32 7.94
CA GLU A 177 4.07 16.35 7.11
C GLU A 177 3.62 17.77 7.45
N ARG A 178 2.39 17.92 7.98
CA ARG A 178 1.88 19.17 8.55
C ARG A 178 2.44 19.51 9.94
N GLU A 179 3.31 18.67 10.50
CA GLU A 179 3.86 18.80 11.85
C GLU A 179 2.78 18.70 12.96
N ASP A 180 1.58 18.19 12.64
CA ASP A 180 0.57 17.82 13.63
C ASP A 180 0.90 16.43 14.20
N TRP A 181 1.91 16.38 15.08
CA TRP A 181 2.46 15.13 15.62
C TRP A 181 1.44 14.35 16.45
N ALA A 182 0.59 15.05 17.21
CA ALA A 182 -0.45 14.42 18.03
C ALA A 182 -1.50 13.74 17.16
N GLY A 183 -2.04 14.47 16.18
CA GLY A 183 -3.03 13.92 15.27
C GLY A 183 -2.45 12.83 14.35
N ALA A 184 -1.18 12.91 13.97
CA ALA A 184 -0.49 11.88 13.20
C ALA A 184 -0.32 10.58 14.01
N LYS A 185 0.11 10.70 15.27
CA LYS A 185 0.27 9.56 16.19
C LYS A 185 -1.04 8.80 16.38
N GLU A 186 -2.16 9.49 16.57
CA GLU A 186 -3.48 8.85 16.68
C GLU A 186 -3.85 8.09 15.40
N ALA A 187 -3.66 8.70 14.24
CA ALA A 187 -3.96 8.08 12.95
C ALA A 187 -3.09 6.83 12.69
N PHE A 188 -1.78 6.91 12.95
CA PHE A 188 -0.88 5.77 12.82
C PHE A 188 -1.18 4.67 13.85
N TYR A 189 -1.58 5.02 15.07
CA TYR A 189 -1.97 4.04 16.07
C TYR A 189 -3.24 3.29 15.65
N ASN A 190 -4.25 4.00 15.13
CA ASN A 190 -5.46 3.37 14.59
C ASN A 190 -5.12 2.43 13.43
N CYS A 191 -4.25 2.86 12.51
CA CYS A 191 -3.75 2.05 11.41
C CYS A 191 -3.04 0.77 11.91
N LEU A 192 -2.18 0.90 12.93
CA LEU A 192 -1.46 -0.21 13.55
C LEU A 192 -2.41 -1.24 14.17
N VAL A 193 -3.44 -0.78 14.90
CA VAL A 193 -4.46 -1.67 15.49
C VAL A 193 -5.24 -2.43 14.41
N LEU A 194 -5.56 -1.78 13.30
CA LEU A 194 -6.29 -2.42 12.21
C LEU A 194 -5.43 -3.46 11.48
N TYR A 195 -4.19 -3.14 11.12
CA TYR A 195 -3.31 -4.10 10.43
C TYR A 195 -2.91 -5.29 11.30
N THR A 196 -2.71 -5.09 12.61
CA THR A 196 -2.47 -6.20 13.53
C THR A 196 -3.70 -7.08 13.73
N ALA A 197 -4.91 -6.51 13.75
CA ALA A 197 -6.13 -7.29 13.77
C ALA A 197 -6.30 -8.10 12.47
N LEU A 198 -5.98 -7.50 11.32
CA LEU A 198 -6.02 -8.17 10.01
C LEU A 198 -4.98 -9.29 9.92
N SER A 199 -3.75 -9.09 10.40
CA SER A 199 -2.69 -10.10 10.35
C SER A 199 -3.03 -11.38 11.12
N LEU A 200 -3.91 -11.29 12.13
CA LEU A 200 -4.36 -12.45 12.91
C LEU A 200 -5.39 -13.31 12.17
N SER A 201 -6.13 -12.75 11.21
CA SER A 201 -7.11 -13.49 10.41
C SER A 201 -6.53 -14.11 9.14
N VAL A 202 -5.27 -13.82 8.82
CA VAL A 202 -4.65 -14.19 7.54
C VAL A 202 -3.85 -15.48 7.71
N THR A 203 -4.15 -16.48 6.88
CA THR A 203 -3.47 -17.79 6.90
C THR A 203 -2.31 -17.90 5.90
N LYS A 204 -2.30 -17.06 4.85
CA LYS A 204 -1.25 -17.07 3.82
C LYS A 204 0.01 -16.37 4.32
N GLU A 205 1.13 -17.09 4.40
CA GLU A 205 2.40 -16.55 4.93
C GLU A 205 2.93 -15.36 4.10
N SER A 206 2.81 -15.39 2.77
CA SER A 206 3.26 -14.29 1.90
C SER A 206 2.56 -12.97 2.24
N VAL A 207 1.24 -13.00 2.40
CA VAL A 207 0.41 -11.84 2.73
C VAL A 207 0.69 -11.37 4.17
N LEU A 208 0.91 -12.33 5.07
CA LEU A 208 1.24 -12.05 6.47
C LEU A 208 2.56 -11.28 6.59
N GLU A 209 3.58 -11.67 5.82
CA GLU A 209 4.87 -10.98 5.80
C GLU A 209 4.73 -9.53 5.31
N GLN A 210 3.92 -9.28 4.29
CA GLN A 210 3.65 -7.91 3.84
C GLN A 210 3.02 -7.07 4.98
N TYR A 211 2.06 -7.62 5.74
CA TYR A 211 1.50 -6.89 6.89
C TYR A 211 2.52 -6.66 8.01
N ARG A 212 3.44 -7.60 8.27
CA ARG A 212 4.52 -7.42 9.26
C ARG A 212 5.43 -6.25 8.89
N LEU A 213 5.87 -6.20 7.63
CA LEU A 213 6.67 -5.07 7.11
C LEU A 213 5.94 -3.74 7.32
N ARG A 214 4.64 -3.70 7.02
CA ARG A 214 3.82 -2.51 7.24
C ARG A 214 3.73 -2.10 8.70
N ILE A 215 3.54 -3.07 9.59
CA ILE A 215 3.46 -2.86 11.03
C ILE A 215 4.78 -2.27 11.54
N ASP A 216 5.91 -2.73 11.04
CA ASP A 216 7.23 -2.24 11.47
C ASP A 216 7.54 -0.83 10.95
N GLU A 217 7.14 -0.51 9.72
CA GLU A 217 7.12 0.87 9.21
C GLU A 217 6.30 1.80 10.12
N LEU A 218 5.07 1.40 10.47
CA LEU A 218 4.18 2.17 11.33
C LEU A 218 4.75 2.38 12.72
N LYS A 219 5.40 1.36 13.31
CA LYS A 219 6.09 1.49 14.60
C LYS A 219 7.22 2.51 14.52
N ALA A 220 7.97 2.56 13.40
CA ALA A 220 9.02 3.55 13.22
C ALA A 220 8.45 4.98 13.15
N SER A 221 7.39 5.20 12.39
CA SER A 221 6.70 6.50 12.33
C SER A 221 6.14 6.91 13.69
N LEU A 222 5.54 5.97 14.44
CA LEU A 222 5.03 6.22 15.78
C LEU A 222 6.13 6.60 16.78
N ARG A 223 7.26 5.89 16.77
CA ARG A 223 8.43 6.24 17.59
C ARG A 223 8.89 7.67 17.31
N TYR A 224 8.95 8.06 16.03
CA TYR A 224 9.30 9.42 15.63
C TYR A 224 8.30 10.44 16.18
N CYS A 225 6.99 10.24 15.99
CA CYS A 225 5.97 11.14 16.52
C CYS A 225 6.00 11.24 18.06
N THR A 226 6.30 10.16 18.79
CA THR A 226 6.43 10.24 20.25
C THR A 226 7.66 11.01 20.69
N PHE A 227 8.76 10.84 19.98
CA PHE A 227 10.01 11.55 20.27
C PHE A 227 9.85 13.05 20.04
N THR A 228 9.21 13.46 18.93
CA THR A 228 8.97 14.88 18.63
C THR A 228 8.01 15.54 19.64
N LEU A 229 7.09 14.77 20.22
CA LEU A 229 6.21 15.23 21.31
C LEU A 229 6.92 15.28 22.68
N GLY A 230 8.15 14.79 22.81
CA GLY A 230 8.87 14.71 24.09
C GLY A 230 8.31 13.65 25.05
N GLU A 231 7.46 12.75 24.55
CA GLU A 231 6.96 11.63 25.35
C GLU A 231 8.01 10.52 25.44
N LYS A 232 8.07 9.85 26.60
CA LYS A 232 8.91 8.64 26.72
C LYS A 232 8.42 7.59 25.72
N PRO A 233 9.31 6.89 25.01
CA PRO A 233 8.93 5.83 24.09
C PRO A 233 8.18 4.76 24.87
N LYS A 234 6.87 4.66 24.64
CA LYS A 234 6.06 3.58 25.15
C LYS A 234 6.18 2.43 24.16
N GLU A 235 6.54 1.25 24.63
CA GLU A 235 6.23 0.05 23.86
C GLU A 235 4.71 0.03 23.65
N TYR A 236 4.29 0.11 22.40
CA TYR A 236 2.89 -0.07 22.02
C TYR A 236 2.56 -1.54 22.22
N LYS A 237 2.34 -1.95 23.47
CA LYS A 237 1.73 -3.22 23.81
C LYS A 237 0.30 -3.13 23.34
N LEU A 238 0.05 -3.51 22.09
CA LEU A 238 -1.30 -3.61 21.57
C LEU A 238 -2.05 -4.58 22.47
N LYS A 239 -3.04 -4.05 23.18
CA LYS A 239 -4.01 -4.88 23.89
C LYS A 239 -4.92 -5.48 22.83
N LEU A 240 -4.47 -6.55 22.20
CA LEU A 240 -5.32 -7.36 21.33
C LEU A 240 -6.53 -7.83 22.15
N PRO A 241 -7.74 -7.90 21.58
CA PRO A 241 -8.90 -8.49 22.25
C PRO A 241 -8.56 -9.87 22.82
N THR A 242 -9.06 -10.22 24.01
CA THR A 242 -8.71 -11.45 24.73
C THR A 242 -8.87 -12.73 23.90
N THR A 243 -9.83 -12.77 22.99
CA THR A 243 -10.05 -13.89 22.04
C THR A 243 -8.89 -14.08 21.06
N LEU A 244 -8.20 -13.00 20.69
CA LEU A 244 -7.08 -12.99 19.76
C LEU A 244 -5.72 -13.11 20.46
N GLN A 245 -5.65 -12.84 21.77
CA GLN A 245 -4.45 -13.05 22.58
C GLN A 245 -4.06 -14.53 22.64
N PHE A 246 -5.02 -15.44 22.74
CA PHE A 246 -4.77 -16.89 22.79
C PHE A 246 -4.13 -17.41 21.50
N HIS A 247 -4.57 -16.91 20.33
CA HIS A 247 -3.98 -17.32 19.04
C HIS A 247 -2.53 -16.86 18.90
N ASP A 248 -2.23 -15.63 19.30
CA ASP A 248 -0.88 -15.06 19.21
C ASP A 248 0.09 -15.71 20.23
N ILE A 249 -0.40 -16.09 21.41
CA ILE A 249 0.36 -16.88 22.39
C ILE A 249 0.60 -18.30 21.88
N ALA A 250 -0.43 -18.97 21.34
CA ALA A 250 -0.30 -20.32 20.79
C ALA A 250 0.66 -20.36 19.59
N PHE A 251 0.63 -19.34 18.72
CA PHE A 251 1.55 -19.25 17.58
C PHE A 251 3.00 -18.99 18.01
N ARG A 252 3.21 -18.10 19.00
CA ARG A 252 4.54 -17.88 19.60
C ARG A 252 5.08 -19.15 20.28
N HIS A 253 4.22 -19.89 20.98
CA HIS A 253 4.58 -21.15 21.61
C HIS A 253 4.90 -22.23 20.57
N ALA A 254 4.09 -22.36 19.52
CA ALA A 254 4.34 -23.30 18.42
C ALA A 254 5.68 -23.01 17.70
N LYS A 255 5.99 -21.73 17.44
CA LYS A 255 7.27 -21.31 16.86
C LYS A 255 8.46 -21.60 17.79
N GLN A 256 8.30 -21.36 19.10
CA GLN A 256 9.33 -21.69 20.09
C GLN A 256 9.58 -23.20 20.18
N VAL A 257 8.53 -24.03 20.11
CA VAL A 257 8.66 -25.49 20.08
C VAL A 257 9.41 -25.92 18.81
N GLN A 258 9.08 -25.36 17.65
CA GLN A 258 9.75 -25.68 16.38
C GLN A 258 11.23 -25.23 16.36
N GLU A 259 11.56 -24.09 16.99
CA GLU A 259 12.93 -23.64 17.19
C GLU A 259 13.70 -24.50 18.21
N GLN A 260 13.03 -25.05 19.23
CA GLN A 260 13.63 -25.97 20.19
C GLN A 260 13.89 -27.35 19.56
N GLU A 261 12.98 -27.83 18.71
CA GLU A 261 13.13 -29.09 17.97
C GLU A 261 14.25 -29.01 16.93
N SER A 262 14.39 -27.89 16.23
CA SER A 262 15.51 -27.68 15.30
C SER A 262 16.85 -27.53 16.02
N LYS A 263 16.88 -26.92 17.23
CA LYS A 263 18.08 -26.84 18.08
C LYS A 263 18.44 -28.19 18.72
N SER A 264 17.48 -29.01 19.10
CA SER A 264 17.74 -30.35 19.65
C SER A 264 18.19 -31.35 18.57
N ALA A 265 17.69 -31.21 17.34
CA ALA A 265 18.17 -31.98 16.19
C ALA A 265 19.64 -31.68 15.84
N GLN A 266 20.10 -30.44 16.02
CA GLN A 266 21.50 -30.04 15.81
C GLN A 266 22.43 -30.37 16.99
N ALA A 267 21.90 -30.77 18.15
CA ALA A 267 22.67 -31.03 19.36
C ALA A 267 23.02 -32.51 19.60
N THR A 268 22.82 -33.41 18.62
CA THR A 268 23.30 -34.79 18.72
C THR A 268 24.82 -34.84 18.43
N PRO A 269 25.67 -35.27 19.39
CA PRO A 269 27.11 -35.28 19.18
C PRO A 269 27.54 -36.54 18.42
N ALA A 270 28.37 -36.32 17.40
CA ALA A 270 29.12 -37.36 16.71
C ALA A 270 30.10 -38.08 17.65
N SER A 271 30.16 -39.42 17.58
CA SER A 271 31.36 -40.28 17.79
C SER A 271 31.01 -41.79 17.90
N PRO A 272 31.96 -42.74 17.74
CA PRO A 272 33.34 -42.65 17.23
C PRO A 272 33.70 -43.69 16.14
N LYS A 273 34.87 -43.46 15.54
CA LYS A 273 35.59 -44.27 14.55
C LYS A 273 35.99 -45.65 15.08
N LYS A 274 35.96 -46.68 14.21
CA LYS A 274 36.80 -47.89 14.31
C LYS A 274 37.58 -48.04 13.01
N ALA A 275 38.90 -48.17 13.16
CA ALA A 275 39.87 -48.38 12.09
C ALA A 275 40.04 -49.88 11.80
N THR A 276 40.32 -50.24 10.54
CA THR A 276 41.27 -51.31 10.15
C THR A 276 41.61 -51.23 8.65
N GLU A 277 42.91 -51.02 8.42
CA GLU A 277 43.85 -51.36 7.33
C GLU A 277 43.43 -51.98 5.97
N THR A 278 44.01 -51.35 4.93
CA THR A 278 44.72 -51.85 3.72
C THR A 278 44.11 -52.91 2.79
N VAL A 279 44.10 -52.63 1.48
CA VAL A 279 44.95 -53.26 0.43
C VAL A 279 44.70 -52.56 -0.92
N THR A 280 45.81 -52.36 -1.66
CA THR A 280 45.96 -51.82 -3.02
C THR A 280 45.25 -52.63 -4.11
N VAL A 281 44.88 -52.00 -5.25
CA VAL A 281 45.22 -52.43 -6.63
C VAL A 281 44.70 -51.39 -7.65
N THR A 282 45.53 -51.23 -8.67
CA THR A 282 45.57 -50.39 -9.87
C THR A 282 44.35 -50.43 -10.80
N GLY A 283 44.18 -49.39 -11.62
CA GLY A 283 43.40 -49.42 -12.85
C GLY A 283 43.23 -48.02 -13.45
N ASP A 284 44.01 -47.76 -14.50
CA ASP A 284 43.90 -46.64 -15.43
C ASP A 284 42.50 -46.57 -16.09
N ASP A 285 42.08 -45.38 -16.50
CA ASP A 285 41.74 -45.08 -17.90
C ASP A 285 41.16 -43.65 -18.03
N ASP A 286 41.74 -42.95 -18.99
CA ASP A 286 41.44 -41.60 -19.47
C ASP A 286 40.03 -41.50 -20.07
N GLU A 287 39.45 -40.30 -20.05
CA GLU A 287 38.92 -39.64 -21.27
C GLU A 287 38.41 -38.22 -20.93
N ASP A 288 39.11 -37.25 -21.53
CA ASP A 288 38.72 -35.86 -21.67
C ASP A 288 37.48 -35.73 -22.56
N ASP A 289 36.57 -34.81 -22.23
CA ASP A 289 35.72 -34.18 -23.24
C ASP A 289 35.55 -32.68 -22.95
N GLU A 290 35.99 -31.93 -23.95
CA GLU A 290 36.21 -30.49 -24.05
C GLU A 290 34.99 -29.82 -24.73
N PHE A 291 34.83 -28.50 -24.52
CA PHE A 291 34.14 -27.53 -25.40
C PHE A 291 32.57 -27.50 -25.38
N GLU A 292 31.82 -26.39 -25.48
CA GLU A 292 32.07 -25.00 -25.91
C GLU A 292 31.24 -23.97 -25.12
N GLU A 293 31.86 -22.80 -24.95
CA GLU A 293 31.27 -21.52 -24.59
C GLU A 293 30.68 -20.86 -25.86
N THR A 294 29.38 -20.57 -25.87
CA THR A 294 28.77 -19.71 -26.91
C THR A 294 28.28 -18.40 -26.29
N GLN A 295 29.02 -17.32 -26.57
CA GLN A 295 28.55 -15.94 -26.47
C GLN A 295 27.76 -15.59 -27.73
N GLU A 296 26.55 -15.04 -27.57
CA GLU A 296 25.93 -14.21 -28.60
C GLU A 296 25.41 -12.91 -27.96
N ALA A 297 25.83 -11.82 -28.59
CA ALA A 297 25.44 -10.44 -28.35
C ALA A 297 24.38 -10.01 -29.37
N MET A 298 23.60 -8.96 -29.04
CA MET A 298 22.74 -8.07 -29.86
C MET A 298 21.37 -7.87 -29.18
N ALA A 299 20.75 -6.71 -29.12
CA ALA A 299 21.04 -5.36 -29.61
C ALA A 299 20.22 -4.34 -28.80
N ASP A 300 20.74 -3.12 -28.72
CA ASP A 300 20.07 -1.92 -28.23
C ASP A 300 18.98 -1.44 -29.21
N GLU A 301 17.81 -1.05 -28.69
CA GLU A 301 16.93 -0.08 -29.35
C GLU A 301 16.36 0.90 -28.30
N GLU A 302 16.96 2.09 -28.26
CA GLU A 302 16.35 3.33 -27.77
C GLU A 302 15.34 3.86 -28.81
N SER A 303 14.12 4.18 -28.40
CA SER A 303 13.51 5.51 -28.58
C SER A 303 12.01 5.51 -28.29
N GLY A 304 11.57 6.48 -27.49
CA GLY A 304 10.16 6.70 -27.19
C GLY A 304 9.98 7.96 -26.35
N GLN A 305 10.11 9.11 -26.99
CA GLN A 305 9.75 10.43 -26.44
C GLN A 305 8.23 10.49 -26.25
N ASP A 306 7.76 10.49 -24.99
CA ASP A 306 6.38 10.84 -24.66
C ASP A 306 6.34 12.21 -23.98
N GLY A 307 5.70 13.16 -24.68
CA GLY A 307 5.58 14.56 -24.32
C GLY A 307 4.86 14.79 -22.99
N GLU A 308 5.49 15.59 -22.15
CA GLU A 308 4.91 16.15 -20.94
C GLU A 308 3.81 17.14 -21.32
N THR A 309 2.56 16.81 -20.97
CA THR A 309 1.48 17.79 -20.94
C THR A 309 1.44 18.36 -19.52
N GLU A 310 2.00 19.55 -19.34
CA GLU A 310 1.81 20.35 -18.13
C GLU A 310 0.31 20.69 -18.01
N GLU A 311 -0.37 20.09 -17.03
CA GLU A 311 -1.68 20.58 -16.59
C GLU A 311 -1.44 21.84 -15.75
N SER A 312 -1.79 23.00 -16.32
CA SER A 312 -1.91 24.28 -15.63
C SER A 312 -3.04 24.21 -14.60
N ASP A 313 -2.69 24.21 -13.32
CA ASP A 313 -3.62 24.37 -12.20
C ASP A 313 -3.93 25.89 -12.07
N ASP A 314 -5.03 26.37 -12.65
CA ASP A 314 -5.59 27.69 -12.35
C ASP A 314 -6.45 27.64 -11.08
N ASP A 315 -6.23 28.63 -10.22
CA ASP A 315 -6.81 28.82 -8.91
C ASP A 315 -8.31 29.13 -8.92
N ASP A 316 -9.01 28.66 -7.89
CA ASP A 316 -10.23 29.31 -7.39
C ASP A 316 -10.04 29.55 -5.89
N ASP A 317 -9.53 30.73 -5.58
CA ASP A 317 -9.29 31.26 -4.26
C ASP A 317 -10.55 31.99 -3.80
N ASN A 318 -11.33 31.39 -2.90
CA ASN A 318 -12.40 32.10 -2.21
C ASN A 318 -12.72 31.45 -0.85
N ASN A 319 -11.96 31.78 0.20
CA ASN A 319 -12.63 32.25 1.42
C ASN A 319 -11.70 33.04 2.36
N LYS A 320 -12.31 34.05 2.95
CA LYS A 320 -11.77 35.12 3.78
C LYS A 320 -11.23 34.63 5.13
N GLN A 321 -10.09 35.23 5.49
CA GLN A 321 -9.72 35.78 6.79
C GLN A 321 -10.36 35.15 8.05
N GLN A 322 -9.50 34.50 8.86
CA GLN A 322 -9.37 34.87 10.27
C GLN A 322 -7.92 34.67 10.72
N GLN A 323 -7.25 35.79 10.95
CA GLN A 323 -5.96 35.86 11.61
C GLN A 323 -6.12 35.41 13.06
N GLN A 324 -5.22 34.56 13.55
CA GLN A 324 -4.69 34.69 14.90
C GLN A 324 -3.22 34.28 14.91
N SER A 325 -2.42 35.21 15.41
CA SER A 325 -0.97 35.17 15.54
C SER A 325 -0.47 34.02 16.41
N ARG A 326 0.68 33.46 16.04
CA ARG A 326 1.74 33.14 17.01
C ARG A 326 3.07 33.00 16.28
N GLY A 327 3.95 33.98 16.51
CA GLY A 327 5.35 33.90 16.13
C GLY A 327 6.12 32.94 17.04
N GLY A 328 7.25 32.46 16.56
CA GLY A 328 8.22 31.80 17.43
C GLY A 328 9.22 30.88 16.73
N VAL A 329 10.37 31.47 16.41
CA VAL A 329 11.72 30.90 16.56
C VAL A 329 12.17 29.82 15.56
N THR A 330 13.03 30.31 14.67
CA THR A 330 14.06 29.64 13.88
C THR A 330 14.98 28.72 14.70
N GLY A 331 15.45 27.62 14.11
CA GLY A 331 16.77 27.07 14.43
C GLY A 331 16.91 25.54 14.38
N LEU A 332 17.71 25.06 13.42
CA LEU A 332 18.61 23.90 13.50
C LEU A 332 18.13 22.63 14.22
N VAL A 333 17.91 21.54 13.45
CA VAL A 333 18.80 20.35 13.48
C VAL A 333 18.77 19.70 12.09
N LYS A 334 19.90 19.76 11.39
CA LYS A 334 20.20 18.99 10.16
C LYS A 334 20.74 17.62 10.55
N GLY A 335 20.37 16.60 9.79
CA GLY A 335 21.16 15.38 9.60
C GLY A 335 20.72 14.16 10.41
N TRP A 336 19.75 13.39 9.92
CA TRP A 336 19.63 11.96 10.31
C TRP A 336 18.81 11.06 9.38
N LEU A 337 18.75 11.34 8.07
CA LEU A 337 18.18 10.42 7.09
C LEU A 337 19.15 10.24 5.93
N GLY A 338 20.18 9.42 6.18
CA GLY A 338 21.11 8.94 5.17
C GLY A 338 21.71 7.63 5.68
N GLY A 339 21.21 6.51 5.16
CA GLY A 339 21.82 5.19 5.34
C GLY A 339 21.04 4.23 6.23
N ALA A 340 20.18 3.41 5.62
CA ALA A 340 19.87 2.04 6.06
C ALA A 340 18.90 1.35 5.07
N TRP A 341 19.30 1.20 3.81
CA TRP A 341 18.74 0.20 2.90
C TRP A 341 19.92 -0.39 2.11
N SER A 342 20.37 -1.57 2.55
CA SER A 342 21.12 -2.55 1.76
C SER A 342 20.44 -3.88 1.98
#